data_AF-A0A179GBA1-F1
#
_entry.id   AF-A0A179GBA1-F1
#
_cell.length_a   1.000
_cell.length_b   1.000
_cell.length_c   1.000
_cell.angle_alpha   90.00
_cell.angle_beta   90.00
_cell.angle_gamma   90.00
#
_symmetry.space_group_name_H-M   'P 1'
#
loop_
_entity.id
_entity.type
_entity.pdbx_description
1 polymer ?
#
loop_
_entity_poly.entity_id
_entity_poly.type
_entity_poly.pdbx_seq_one_letter_code
_entity_poly.pdbx_strand_id
1 'polypeptide(L)'
;MSGVDVTGFKDEKHILREVASWSIQDIERLYFSDDGDGAVAIIVYFTVDEFGQPVTGTGAVVFPGGAEFVTGDNPDKIGIWLFPLPETGVFVHDALVKYIKIL
;
A
#
# COMPACT_ATOMS: atom_id res chain seq x y z
N MET A 1 -4.34 -8.46 9.28
CA MET A 1 -4.07 -7.00 9.32
C MET A 1 -5.21 -6.28 8.60
N SER A 2 -5.74 -5.18 9.14
CA SER A 2 -6.79 -4.40 8.47
C SER A 2 -6.17 -3.25 7.68
N GLY A 3 -6.42 -3.21 6.36
CA GLY A 3 -6.08 -2.07 5.51
C GLY A 3 -7.30 -1.17 5.25
N VAL A 4 -7.06 -0.04 4.59
CA VAL A 4 -8.07 0.93 4.16
C VAL A 4 -8.16 0.91 2.63
N ASP A 5 -9.38 0.83 2.10
CA ASP A 5 -9.62 0.98 0.66
C ASP A 5 -9.43 2.47 0.27
N VAL A 6 -8.46 2.72 -0.60
CA VAL A 6 -8.12 4.07 -1.08
C VAL A 6 -8.42 4.23 -2.59
N THR A 7 -9.14 3.29 -3.20
CA THR A 7 -9.45 3.29 -4.64
C THR A 7 -10.13 4.58 -5.10
N GLY A 8 -11.00 5.15 -4.25
CA GLY A 8 -11.76 6.38 -4.56
C GLY A 8 -11.04 7.68 -4.21
N PHE A 9 -9.80 7.63 -3.73
CA PHE A 9 -9.08 8.84 -3.32
C PHE A 9 -8.66 9.63 -4.55
N LYS A 10 -8.97 10.94 -4.54
CA LYS A 10 -8.80 11.81 -5.73
C LYS A 10 -7.33 12.08 -6.07
N ASP A 11 -6.46 12.02 -5.07
CA ASP A 11 -5.04 12.31 -5.19
C ASP A 11 -4.24 11.66 -4.05
N GLU A 12 -2.92 11.66 -4.22
CA GLU A 12 -1.93 11.21 -3.25
C GLU A 12 -2.07 11.90 -1.88
N LYS A 13 -2.52 13.16 -1.84
CA LYS A 13 -2.66 13.92 -0.58
C LYS A 13 -3.73 13.35 0.34
N HIS A 14 -4.80 12.76 -0.21
CA HIS A 14 -5.79 12.06 0.62
C HIS A 14 -5.20 10.81 1.26
N ILE A 15 -4.33 10.09 0.56
CA ILE A 15 -3.65 8.91 1.09
C ILE A 15 -2.68 9.33 2.21
N LEU A 16 -1.88 10.38 1.98
CA LEU A 16 -0.96 10.88 3.01
C LEU A 16 -1.69 11.39 4.26
N ARG A 17 -2.88 11.99 4.11
CA ARG A 17 -3.73 12.37 5.25
C ARG A 17 -4.17 11.16 6.06
N GLU A 18 -4.54 10.07 5.39
CA GLU A 18 -4.91 8.82 6.06
C GLU A 18 -3.74 8.28 6.88
N VAL A 19 -2.55 8.19 6.30
CA VAL A 19 -1.34 7.73 7.03
C VAL A 19 -0.98 8.65 8.20
N ALA A 20 -1.03 9.97 7.98
CA ALA A 20 -0.79 10.97 9.03
C ALA A 20 -1.72 10.77 10.24
N SER A 21 -2.97 10.37 10.00
CA SER A 21 -3.96 10.14 11.05
C SER A 21 -3.63 8.96 11.97
N TRP A 22 -2.94 7.94 11.47
CA TRP A 22 -2.61 6.73 12.23
C TRP A 22 -1.53 6.96 13.30
N SER A 23 -0.63 7.92 13.07
CA SER A 23 0.59 8.12 13.86
C SER A 23 0.79 9.56 14.34
N ILE A 24 -0.19 10.44 14.13
CA ILE A 24 -0.13 11.89 14.45
C ILE A 24 1.15 12.50 13.87
N GLN A 25 1.34 12.30 12.57
CA GLN A 25 2.47 12.87 11.83
C GLN A 25 2.01 14.08 11.04
N ASP A 26 2.91 15.05 10.86
CA ASP A 26 2.68 16.13 9.92
C ASP A 26 2.70 15.57 8.50
N ILE A 27 1.63 15.84 7.74
CA ILE A 27 1.51 15.39 6.35
C ILE A 27 2.69 15.84 5.48
N GLU A 28 3.28 16.99 5.78
CA GLU A 28 4.45 17.56 5.06
C GLU A 28 5.71 16.72 5.23
N ARG A 29 5.73 15.81 6.21
CA ARG A 29 6.83 14.87 6.43
C ARG A 29 6.62 13.55 5.70
N LEU A 30 5.47 13.31 5.09
CA LEU A 30 5.16 12.04 4.44
C LEU A 30 5.32 12.16 2.93
N TYR A 31 5.92 11.13 2.33
CA TYR A 31 6.12 11.07 0.88
C TYR A 31 6.09 9.63 0.36
N PHE A 32 5.76 9.48 -0.92
CA PHE A 32 5.74 8.18 -1.59
C PHE A 32 7.16 7.77 -2.01
N SER A 33 7.45 6.49 -1.91
CA SER A 33 8.73 5.89 -2.27
C SER A 33 8.51 4.53 -2.94
N ASP A 34 9.41 4.15 -3.84
CA ASP A 34 9.44 2.81 -4.43
C ASP A 34 10.25 1.82 -3.57
N ASP A 35 10.96 2.32 -2.55
CA ASP A 35 11.75 1.53 -1.62
C ASP A 35 11.02 1.35 -0.29
N GLY A 36 11.07 0.14 0.27
CA GLY A 36 10.38 -0.23 1.50
C GLY A 36 11.16 0.05 2.78
N ASP A 37 12.47 0.34 2.71
CA ASP A 37 13.29 0.50 3.93
C ASP A 37 12.84 1.70 4.77
N GLY A 38 12.50 1.46 6.04
CA GLY A 38 11.98 2.50 6.95
C GLY A 38 10.62 3.09 6.56
N ALA A 39 9.86 2.44 5.67
CA ALA A 39 8.50 2.86 5.36
C ALA A 39 7.54 2.58 6.51
N VAL A 40 6.50 3.42 6.63
CA VAL A 40 5.49 3.33 7.69
C VAL A 40 4.14 2.85 7.18
N ALA A 41 3.93 2.90 5.86
CA ALA A 41 2.76 2.35 5.19
C ALA A 41 3.11 1.84 3.80
N ILE A 42 2.26 0.96 3.27
CA ILE A 42 2.34 0.43 1.92
C ILE A 42 0.98 0.47 1.25
N ILE A 43 0.98 0.86 -0.01
CA ILE A 43 -0.14 0.77 -0.93
C ILE A 43 0.07 -0.48 -1.77
N VAL A 44 -0.96 -1.31 -1.83
CA VAL A 44 -1.00 -2.51 -2.65
C VAL A 44 -2.09 -2.30 -3.70
N TYR A 45 -1.70 -2.40 -4.97
CA TYR A 45 -2.59 -2.28 -6.11
C TYR A 45 -3.13 -3.67 -6.45
N PHE A 46 -4.31 -4.00 -5.93
CA PHE A 46 -4.87 -5.35 -6.06
C PHE A 46 -5.42 -5.61 -7.45
N THR A 47 -6.24 -4.72 -7.98
CA THR A 47 -6.94 -4.97 -9.26
C THR A 47 -6.77 -3.85 -10.27
N VAL A 48 -6.41 -2.65 -9.82
CA VAL A 48 -6.17 -1.49 -10.68
C VAL A 48 -4.93 -0.74 -10.20
N ASP A 49 -4.19 -0.17 -11.14
CA ASP A 49 -3.03 0.67 -10.88
C ASP A 49 -3.42 2.14 -10.57
N GLU A 50 -2.42 3.01 -10.40
CA GLU A 50 -2.62 4.44 -10.14
C GLU A 50 -3.28 5.22 -11.28
N PHE A 51 -3.32 4.66 -12.49
CA PHE A 51 -3.99 5.23 -13.65
C PHE A 51 -5.38 4.62 -13.87
N GLY A 52 -5.82 3.72 -12.98
CA GLY A 52 -7.08 3.00 -13.10
C GLY A 52 -7.05 1.88 -14.14
N GLN A 53 -5.87 1.46 -14.59
CA GLN A 53 -5.73 0.34 -15.52
C GLN A 53 -5.71 -0.99 -14.76
N PRO A 54 -6.23 -2.10 -15.32
CA PRO A 54 -6.21 -3.39 -14.66
C PRO A 54 -4.79 -3.87 -14.35
N VAL A 55 -4.57 -4.35 -13.13
CA VAL A 55 -3.36 -5.13 -12.78
C VAL A 55 -3.53 -6.54 -13.35
N THR A 56 -2.55 -7.00 -14.12
CA THR A 56 -2.58 -8.31 -14.80
C THR A 56 -1.49 -9.23 -14.26
N GLY A 57 -1.72 -10.55 -14.32
CA GLY A 57 -0.82 -11.54 -13.73
C GLY A 57 -1.09 -11.74 -12.24
N THR A 58 -0.46 -12.73 -11.61
CA THR A 58 -0.63 -13.00 -10.18
C THR A 58 0.58 -12.50 -9.41
N GLY A 59 0.36 -11.62 -8.44
CA GLY A 59 1.39 -11.14 -7.49
C GLY A 59 1.00 -11.44 -6.05
N ALA A 60 1.93 -11.27 -5.11
CA ALA A 60 1.71 -11.49 -3.69
C ALA A 60 2.44 -10.48 -2.81
N VAL A 61 1.79 -10.13 -1.69
CA VAL A 61 2.38 -9.35 -0.59
C VAL A 61 2.24 -10.14 0.71
N VAL A 62 3.37 -10.41 1.37
CA VAL A 62 3.42 -11.17 2.62
C VAL A 62 3.86 -10.27 3.76
N PHE A 63 2.97 -10.11 4.74
CA PHE A 63 3.23 -9.39 5.97
C PHE A 63 3.83 -10.32 7.05
N PRO A 64 4.76 -9.80 7.86
CA PRO A 64 5.23 -10.45 9.08
C PRO A 64 4.05 -10.93 9.94
N GLY A 65 4.13 -12.17 10.42
CA GLY A 65 3.03 -12.83 11.13
C GLY A 65 2.11 -13.68 10.24
N GLY A 66 2.42 -13.79 8.94
CA GLY A 66 1.82 -14.79 8.04
C GLY A 66 0.55 -14.35 7.31
N ALA A 67 0.22 -13.05 7.32
CA ALA A 67 -0.82 -12.53 6.46
C ALA A 67 -0.28 -12.39 5.02
N GLU A 68 -0.87 -13.12 4.09
CA GLU A 68 -0.55 -13.09 2.67
C GLU A 68 -1.74 -12.52 1.90
N PHE A 69 -1.46 -11.72 0.88
CA PHE A 69 -2.44 -11.15 -0.01
C PHE A 69 -2.03 -11.33 -1.47
N VAL A 70 -2.92 -11.87 -2.29
CA VAL A 70 -2.77 -12.09 -3.72
C VAL A 70 -3.35 -10.89 -4.50
N THR A 71 -2.66 -10.46 -5.55
CA THR A 71 -3.04 -9.37 -6.46
C THR A 71 -3.21 -9.84 -7.90
N GLY A 72 -3.89 -9.03 -8.71
CA GLY A 72 -4.10 -9.22 -10.14
C GLY A 72 -5.26 -10.15 -10.48
N ASP A 73 -5.00 -11.26 -11.16
CA ASP A 73 -6.05 -12.08 -11.81
C ASP A 73 -7.01 -12.79 -10.81
N ASN A 74 -6.52 -13.17 -9.63
CA ASN A 74 -7.33 -13.80 -8.56
C ASN A 74 -7.07 -13.10 -7.22
N PRO A 75 -7.52 -11.84 -7.07
CA PRO A 75 -7.07 -10.98 -6.00
C PRO A 75 -7.87 -11.20 -4.71
N ASP A 76 -7.23 -11.08 -3.54
CA ASP A 76 -7.93 -11.19 -2.25
C ASP A 76 -8.81 -9.97 -1.93
N LYS A 77 -8.56 -8.85 -2.62
CA LYS A 77 -9.26 -7.58 -2.44
C LYS A 77 -9.50 -6.92 -3.79
N ILE A 78 -10.49 -6.03 -3.85
CA ILE A 78 -10.79 -5.23 -5.04
C ILE A 78 -10.20 -3.84 -4.86
N GLY A 79 -9.56 -3.29 -5.89
CA GLY A 79 -9.11 -1.90 -5.93
C GLY A 79 -7.67 -1.69 -5.47
N ILE A 80 -7.44 -0.61 -4.72
CA ILE A 80 -6.16 -0.17 -4.18
C ILE A 80 -6.31 -0.05 -2.66
N TRP A 81 -5.40 -0.67 -1.92
CA TRP A 81 -5.49 -0.73 -0.47
C TRP A 81 -4.22 -0.23 0.21
N LEU A 82 -4.41 0.56 1.25
CA LEU A 82 -3.35 1.10 2.10
C LEU A 82 -3.28 0.29 3.40
N PHE A 83 -2.07 -0.09 3.81
CA PHE A 83 -1.82 -0.84 5.03
C PHE A 83 -0.73 -0.17 5.87
N PRO A 84 -0.83 -0.23 7.21
CA PRO A 84 0.30 0.10 8.08
C PRO A 84 1.43 -0.92 7.84
N LEU A 85 2.66 -0.43 7.74
CA LEU A 85 3.82 -1.29 7.56
C LEU A 85 4.44 -1.63 8.93
N PRO A 86 4.67 -2.92 9.25
CA PRO A 86 5.40 -3.30 10.45
C PRO A 86 6.90 -2.97 10.31
N GLU A 87 7.60 -2.79 11.43
CA GLU A 87 9.04 -2.44 11.47
C GLU A 87 9.93 -3.42 10.70
N THR A 88 9.52 -4.69 10.62
CA THR A 88 10.25 -5.75 9.91
C THR A 88 10.01 -5.76 8.39
N GLY A 89 9.25 -4.78 7.86
CA GLY A 89 8.94 -4.65 6.44
C GLY A 89 7.91 -5.66 5.93
N VAL A 90 7.76 -5.76 4.61
CA VAL A 90 6.94 -6.78 3.93
C VAL A 90 7.74 -7.42 2.81
N PHE A 91 7.37 -8.65 2.45
CA PHE A 91 7.88 -9.30 1.24
C PHE A 91 6.91 -9.08 0.09
N VAL A 92 7.41 -8.65 -1.05
CA VAL A 92 6.61 -8.36 -2.26
C VAL A 92 7.15 -9.21 -3.41
N HIS A 93 6.27 -9.92 -4.08
CA HIS A 93 6.59 -10.77 -5.22
C HIS A 93 5.63 -10.48 -6.37
N ASP A 94 6.13 -9.89 -7.45
CA ASP A 94 5.39 -9.58 -8.68
C ASP A 94 4.09 -8.78 -8.47
N ALA A 95 3.95 -8.11 -7.32
CA ALA A 95 2.84 -7.23 -7.00
C ALA A 95 3.27 -5.76 -7.17
N LEU A 96 2.35 -4.96 -7.70
CA LEU A 96 2.53 -3.51 -7.79
C LEU A 96 2.25 -2.89 -6.42
N VAL A 97 3.23 -2.14 -5.91
CA VAL A 97 3.15 -1.47 -4.60
C VAL A 97 3.80 -0.09 -4.63
N LYS A 98 3.40 0.78 -3.71
CA LYS A 98 4.13 2.00 -3.35
C LYS A 98 4.27 2.09 -1.84
N TYR A 99 5.37 2.61 -1.35
CA TYR A 99 5.63 2.80 0.07
C TYR A 99 5.45 4.26 0.46
N ILE A 100 5.18 4.50 1.74
CA ILE A 100 5.12 5.84 2.31
C ILE A 100 6.12 5.93 3.44
N LYS A 101 7.03 6.90 3.36
CA LYS A 101 8.11 7.14 4.31
C LYS A 101 7.94 8.49 5.02
N ILE A 102 8.66 8.63 6.13
CA ILE A 102 8.78 9.88 6.88
C ILE A 102 10.13 10.53 6.50
N LEU A 103 10.11 11.84 6.21
CA LEU A 103 11.26 12.72 6.06
C LEU A 103 12.06 12.89 7.36
#